data_AF-A0A2S0IEV3-F1
#
_entry.id   AF-A0A2S0IEV3-F1
#
_cell.length_a   1.000
_cell.length_b   1.000
_cell.length_c   1.000
_cell.angle_alpha   90.00
_cell.angle_beta   90.00
_cell.angle_gamma   90.00
#
_symmetry.space_group_name_H-M   'P 1'
#
loop_
_entity.id
_entity.type
_entity.pdbx_description
1 polymer ?
#
loop_
_entity_poly.entity_id
_entity_poly.type
_entity_poly.pdbx_seq_one_letter_code
_entity_poly.pdbx_strand_id
1 'polypeptide(L)'
;MAIMLCIFTLIGFDNLTYQGIARVASISLLLVPMSFLFYFASGAHRSRGAFIRIHRGTRKLYFVYPRKTRLHVLDWDQIEALAGYIPIVSASGYASRHPLYLIGVDHAMNPPTEICVACGNLGLFDGDRSAKALWAYLQAFMAHGLDGLPEPAPLPPRLTRKQEALQPYRDWLAGLRRRLAKPYGMLKAPITIPIWLGWLLINAFPDSVEAFIQYNVPYSKFPEEIEQLCGFDEVRTGHSR
;
A
#
# COMPACT_ATOMS: atom_id res chain seq x y z
N MET A 1 -9.90 -14.98 7.50
CA MET A 1 -9.95 -16.39 7.96
C MET A 1 -9.27 -16.60 9.31
N ALA A 2 -8.16 -15.91 9.61
CA ALA A 2 -7.47 -16.01 10.91
C ALA A 2 -8.32 -15.61 12.13
N ILE A 3 -9.13 -14.53 12.05
CA ILE A 3 -10.04 -14.13 13.15
C ILE A 3 -11.13 -15.19 13.38
N MET A 4 -11.71 -15.74 12.31
CA MET A 4 -12.66 -16.86 12.38
C MET A 4 -12.02 -18.10 13.01
N LEU A 5 -10.79 -18.44 12.63
CA LEU A 5 -10.03 -19.54 13.24
C LEU A 5 -9.72 -19.28 14.71
N CYS A 6 -9.32 -18.06 15.10
CA CYS A 6 -9.10 -17.67 16.49
C CYS A 6 -10.39 -17.76 17.33
N ILE A 7 -11.53 -17.36 16.76
CA ILE A 7 -12.85 -17.49 17.40
C ILE A 7 -13.23 -18.97 17.54
N PHE A 8 -12.98 -19.81 16.53
CA PHE A 8 -13.23 -21.25 16.61
C PHE A 8 -12.30 -21.97 17.60
N THR A 9 -11.03 -21.55 17.71
CA THR A 9 -10.10 -22.10 18.70
C THR A 9 -10.41 -21.63 20.13
N LEU A 10 -10.99 -20.43 20.31
CA LEU A 10 -11.44 -19.93 21.61
C LEU A 10 -12.75 -20.60 22.08
N ILE A 11 -13.63 -20.98 21.14
CA ILE A 11 -14.93 -21.61 21.45
C ILE A 11 -14.81 -23.13 21.60
N GLY A 12 -13.77 -23.75 21.01
CA GLY A 12 -13.58 -25.19 20.98
C GLY A 12 -14.52 -25.86 19.98
N PHE A 13 -13.99 -26.78 19.16
CA PHE A 13 -14.78 -27.47 18.13
C PHE A 13 -15.92 -28.32 18.70
N ASP A 14 -15.81 -28.74 19.96
CA ASP A 14 -16.79 -29.61 20.63
C ASP A 14 -18.08 -28.88 21.05
N ASN A 15 -18.12 -27.54 20.98
CA ASN A 15 -19.27 -26.71 21.37
C ASN A 15 -19.95 -25.97 20.18
N LEU A 16 -19.68 -26.40 18.93
CA LEU A 16 -20.27 -25.81 17.72
C LEU A 16 -21.76 -26.15 17.58
N THR A 17 -22.61 -25.49 18.36
CA THR A 17 -24.06 -25.53 18.17
C THR A 17 -24.46 -24.69 16.95
N TYR A 18 -25.58 -25.04 16.30
CA TYR A 18 -26.15 -24.28 15.19
C TYR A 18 -26.37 -22.80 15.54
N GLN A 19 -26.75 -22.54 16.80
CA GLN A 19 -26.87 -21.19 17.34
C GLN A 19 -25.51 -20.47 17.43
N GLY A 20 -24.43 -21.18 17.81
CA GLY A 20 -23.07 -20.66 17.80
C GLY A 20 -22.60 -20.27 16.40
N ILE A 21 -22.83 -21.14 15.40
CA ILE A 21 -22.52 -20.86 13.99
C ILE A 21 -23.29 -19.64 13.49
N ALA A 22 -24.60 -19.58 13.77
CA ALA A 22 -25.43 -18.43 13.39
C ALA A 22 -24.94 -17.13 14.04
N ARG A 23 -24.53 -17.16 15.32
CA ARG A 23 -23.97 -16.00 16.02
C ARG A 23 -22.66 -15.52 15.40
N VAL A 24 -21.73 -16.43 15.10
CA VAL A 24 -20.45 -16.09 14.47
C VAL A 24 -20.66 -15.56 13.05
N ALA A 25 -21.59 -16.13 12.28
CA ALA A 25 -21.96 -15.62 10.96
C ALA A 25 -22.53 -14.20 11.04
N SER A 26 -23.44 -13.94 11.97
CA SER A 26 -24.02 -12.60 12.20
C SER A 26 -22.98 -11.57 12.62
N ILE A 27 -22.08 -11.92 13.55
CA ILE A 27 -20.98 -11.02 13.98
C ILE A 27 -20.02 -10.75 12.82
N SER A 28 -19.72 -11.77 12.01
CA SER A 28 -18.88 -11.62 10.81
C SER A 28 -19.50 -10.68 9.79
N LEU A 29 -20.83 -10.70 9.64
CA LEU A 29 -21.56 -9.77 8.77
C LEU A 29 -21.45 -8.32 9.26
N LEU A 30 -21.44 -8.10 10.58
CA LEU A 30 -21.27 -6.77 11.20
C LEU A 30 -19.85 -6.20 11.05
N LEU A 31 -18.84 -7.04 10.79
CA LEU A 31 -17.47 -6.55 10.54
C LEU A 31 -17.37 -5.72 9.26
N VAL A 32 -18.21 -5.99 8.26
CA VAL A 32 -18.22 -5.24 6.99
C VAL A 32 -18.62 -3.76 7.21
N PRO A 33 -19.81 -3.43 7.75
CA PRO A 33 -20.19 -2.05 7.99
C PRO A 33 -19.25 -1.37 9.00
N MET A 34 -18.73 -2.10 9.98
CA MET A 34 -17.74 -1.57 10.93
C MET A 34 -16.43 -1.19 10.22
N SER A 35 -15.96 -2.00 9.26
CA SER A 35 -14.78 -1.69 8.44
C SER A 35 -15.00 -0.46 7.57
N PHE A 36 -16.19 -0.31 6.96
CA PHE A 36 -16.56 0.90 6.23
C PHE A 36 -16.59 2.12 7.14
N LEU A 37 -17.18 2.02 8.33
CA LEU A 37 -17.21 3.10 9.31
C LEU A 37 -15.80 3.54 9.70
N PHE A 38 -14.89 2.60 10.00
CA PHE A 38 -13.49 2.95 10.29
C PHE A 38 -12.76 3.56 9.09
N TYR A 39 -13.01 3.06 7.88
CA TYR A 39 -12.43 3.64 6.65
C TYR A 39 -12.88 5.09 6.43
N PHE A 40 -14.16 5.39 6.64
CA PHE A 40 -14.66 6.76 6.54
C PHE A 40 -14.22 7.63 7.72
N ALA A 41 -14.27 7.14 8.95
CA ALA A 41 -13.87 7.87 10.16
C ALA A 41 -12.38 8.20 10.19
N SER A 42 -11.52 7.30 9.70
CA SER A 42 -10.08 7.58 9.54
C SER A 42 -9.80 8.65 8.48
N GLY A 43 -10.78 8.93 7.62
CA GLY A 43 -10.67 9.87 6.51
C GLY A 43 -9.87 9.33 5.32
N ALA A 44 -9.52 8.03 5.28
CA ALA A 44 -8.69 7.42 4.24
C ALA A 44 -9.24 7.72 2.83
N HIS A 45 -10.57 7.81 2.70
CA HIS A 45 -11.27 8.27 1.49
C HIS A 45 -10.92 9.69 0.99
N ARG A 46 -10.20 10.52 1.75
CA ARG A 46 -9.90 11.93 1.41
C ARG A 46 -8.50 12.14 0.83
N SER A 47 -7.57 11.21 1.03
CA SER A 47 -6.21 11.33 0.48
C SER A 47 -5.64 9.96 0.17
N ARG A 48 -5.11 9.79 -1.05
CA ARG A 48 -4.54 8.53 -1.54
C ARG A 48 -3.12 8.28 -1.00
N GLY A 49 -2.52 9.29 -0.37
CA GLY A 49 -1.17 9.25 0.16
C GLY A 49 -0.36 10.50 -0.21
N ALA A 50 0.92 10.45 0.11
CA ALA A 50 1.88 11.51 -0.17
C ALA A 50 3.06 10.94 -0.96
N PHE A 51 3.55 11.72 -1.93
CA PHE A 51 4.82 11.45 -2.56
C PHE A 51 5.96 12.05 -1.73
N ILE A 52 7.17 11.63 -2.06
CA ILE A 52 8.41 12.16 -1.48
C ILE A 52 9.20 12.70 -2.67
N ARG A 53 9.74 13.90 -2.53
CA ARG A 53 10.66 14.46 -3.54
C ARG A 53 12.04 14.57 -2.91
N ILE A 54 13.04 14.09 -3.63
CA ILE A 54 14.45 14.19 -3.21
C ILE A 54 15.16 14.93 -4.34
N HIS A 55 15.84 16.02 -3.99
CA HIS A 55 16.54 16.82 -4.97
C HIS A 55 18.05 16.81 -4.67
N ARG A 56 18.82 16.27 -5.61
CA ARG A 56 20.28 16.11 -5.47
C ARG A 56 21.00 17.45 -5.32
N GLY A 57 20.65 18.43 -6.17
CA GLY A 57 21.36 19.72 -6.22
C GLY A 57 21.22 20.54 -4.94
N THR A 58 20.09 20.42 -4.23
CA THR A 58 19.85 21.12 -2.96
C THR A 58 20.14 20.26 -1.74
N ARG A 59 20.44 18.97 -1.92
CA ARG A 59 20.61 17.97 -0.85
C ARG A 59 19.45 17.97 0.15
N LYS A 60 18.22 18.04 -0.36
CA LYS A 60 17.01 18.13 0.45
C LYS A 60 15.98 17.09 0.09
N LEU A 61 15.26 16.64 1.11
CA LEU A 61 14.04 15.85 1.01
C LEU A 61 12.84 16.76 1.29
N TYR A 62 11.83 16.68 0.43
CA TYR A 62 10.59 17.42 0.53
C TYR A 62 9.43 16.46 0.73
N PHE A 63 8.58 16.77 1.70
CA PHE A 63 7.43 15.93 2.05
C PHE A 63 6.22 16.77 2.45
N VAL A 64 5.03 16.33 2.03
CA VAL A 64 3.75 16.94 2.42
C VAL A 64 2.85 15.86 2.99
N TYR A 65 2.52 15.93 4.28
CA TYR A 65 1.63 14.96 4.89
C TYR A 65 0.28 14.90 4.17
N PRO A 66 -0.32 13.70 4.03
CA PRO A 66 -1.70 13.56 3.58
C PRO A 66 -2.62 14.52 4.32
N ARG A 67 -3.44 15.27 3.58
CA ARG A 67 -4.41 16.26 4.08
C ARG A 67 -3.82 17.52 4.73
N LYS A 68 -2.49 17.69 4.75
CA LYS A 68 -1.86 18.94 5.16
C LYS A 68 -1.31 19.65 3.91
N THR A 69 -1.18 20.97 3.99
CA THR A 69 -0.58 21.80 2.94
C THR A 69 0.87 22.18 3.27
N ARG A 70 1.31 21.96 4.50
CA ARG A 70 2.65 22.30 4.95
C ARG A 70 3.69 21.41 4.24
N LEU A 71 4.64 22.08 3.60
CA LEU A 71 5.86 21.47 3.10
C LEU A 71 6.83 21.29 4.27
N HIS A 72 7.28 20.05 4.44
CA HIS A 72 8.41 19.72 5.30
C HIS A 72 9.66 19.61 4.44
N VAL A 73 10.75 20.21 4.91
CA VAL A 73 12.03 20.24 4.24
C VAL A 73 13.06 19.67 5.20
N LEU A 74 13.68 18.55 4.81
CA LEU A 74 14.68 17.84 5.61
C LEU A 74 16.02 17.88 4.88
N ASP A 75 17.08 18.17 5.62
CA ASP A 75 18.45 18.17 5.08
C ASP A 75 18.93 16.73 4.92
N TRP A 76 19.32 16.34 3.70
CA TRP A 76 19.69 14.97 3.36
C TRP A 76 20.81 14.41 4.24
N ASP A 77 21.78 15.25 4.56
CA ASP A 77 22.96 14.87 5.36
C ASP A 77 22.64 14.58 6.83
N GLN A 78 21.44 14.96 7.29
CA GLN A 78 20.96 14.72 8.64
C GLN A 78 19.83 13.67 8.68
N ILE A 79 19.54 13.03 7.53
CA ILE A 79 18.52 11.99 7.48
C ILE A 79 19.08 10.68 8.00
N GLU A 80 18.38 10.11 8.96
CA GLU A 80 18.58 8.74 9.42
C GLU A 80 17.61 7.81 8.69
N ALA A 81 18.13 6.68 8.22
CA ALA A 81 17.37 5.68 7.49
C ALA A 81 17.17 4.42 8.33
N LEU A 82 15.92 3.95 8.43
CA LEU A 82 15.55 2.76 9.18
C LEU A 82 14.65 1.84 8.34
N ALA A 83 14.92 0.54 8.37
CA ALA A 83 13.96 -0.44 7.88
C ALA A 83 12.85 -0.65 8.92
N GLY A 84 11.63 -0.26 8.57
CA GLY A 84 10.46 -0.39 9.42
C GLY A 84 10.03 -1.85 9.65
N TYR A 85 9.10 -2.02 10.57
CA TYR A 85 8.38 -3.28 10.77
C TYR A 85 6.90 -3.02 11.01
N ILE A 86 6.09 -3.35 10.03
CA ILE A 86 4.63 -3.25 10.12
C ILE A 86 4.07 -4.67 10.04
N PRO A 87 3.60 -5.24 11.16
CA PRO A 87 2.88 -6.50 11.13
C PRO A 87 1.51 -6.30 10.49
N ILE A 88 1.18 -7.12 9.51
CA ILE A 88 -0.10 -7.12 8.82
C ILE A 88 -0.81 -8.43 9.17
N VAL A 89 -1.87 -8.29 9.95
CA VAL A 89 -2.82 -9.38 10.19
C VAL A 89 -3.97 -9.18 9.21
N SER A 90 -4.04 -10.03 8.19
CA SER A 90 -5.12 -9.98 7.21
C SER A 90 -5.92 -11.27 7.19
N ALA A 91 -7.00 -11.29 6.42
CA ALA A 91 -7.79 -12.49 6.23
C ALA A 91 -7.00 -13.63 5.57
N SER A 92 -5.92 -13.32 4.84
CA SER A 92 -5.03 -14.25 4.13
C SER A 92 -3.82 -14.72 4.95
N GLY A 93 -3.62 -14.21 6.18
CA GLY A 93 -2.60 -14.70 7.10
C GLY A 93 -1.83 -13.57 7.79
N TYR A 94 -0.71 -13.95 8.42
CA TYR A 94 0.26 -13.03 9.00
C TYR A 94 1.34 -12.71 7.96
N ALA A 95 1.55 -11.43 7.68
CA ALA A 95 2.63 -10.95 6.84
C ALA A 95 3.28 -9.73 7.49
N SER A 96 4.45 -9.32 7.02
CA SER A 96 5.10 -8.08 7.48
C SER A 96 5.49 -7.22 6.29
N ARG A 97 5.40 -5.89 6.47
CA ARG A 97 6.02 -4.93 5.54
C ARG A 97 7.18 -4.24 6.25
N HIS A 98 8.23 -3.98 5.50
CA HIS A 98 9.41 -3.28 5.99
C HIS A 98 9.65 -2.06 5.10
N PRO A 99 8.84 -1.00 5.25
CA PRO A 99 9.08 0.24 4.51
C PRO A 99 10.40 0.87 4.93
N LEU A 100 11.03 1.62 4.03
CA LEU A 100 12.16 2.47 4.39
C LEU A 100 11.61 3.73 5.07
N TYR A 101 11.94 3.94 6.34
CA TYR A 101 11.69 5.20 7.04
C TYR A 101 12.90 6.12 6.89
N LEU A 102 12.63 7.36 6.47
CA LEU A 102 13.59 8.46 6.46
C LEU A 102 13.18 9.44 7.54
N ILE A 103 14.04 9.61 8.53
CA ILE A 103 13.80 10.40 9.74
C ILE A 103 14.73 11.60 9.72
N GLY A 104 14.19 12.80 9.92
CA GLY A 104 14.98 14.03 10.01
C GLY A 104 14.23 15.12 10.75
N VAL A 105 14.92 16.21 11.08
CA VAL A 105 14.33 17.32 11.82
C VAL A 105 13.95 18.45 10.87
N ASP A 106 12.70 18.91 10.94
CA ASP A 106 12.26 20.13 10.27
C ASP A 106 12.56 21.33 11.18
N HIS A 107 13.71 21.97 10.94
CA HIS A 107 14.17 23.15 11.68
C HIS A 107 13.36 24.42 11.41
N ALA A 108 12.51 24.44 10.37
CA ALA A 108 11.60 25.56 10.12
C ALA A 108 10.33 25.48 10.98
N MET A 109 10.15 24.40 11.75
CA MET A 109 9.12 24.31 12.79
C MET A 109 9.58 24.98 14.08
N ASN A 110 8.62 25.54 14.82
CA ASN A 110 8.85 26.06 16.16
C ASN A 110 7.88 25.38 17.14
N PRO A 111 8.34 24.45 18.00
CA PRO A 111 9.73 23.98 18.09
C PRO A 111 10.15 23.11 16.88
N PRO A 112 11.46 22.97 16.61
CA PRO A 112 11.97 22.01 15.63
C PRO A 112 11.39 20.62 15.91
N THR A 113 10.88 19.95 14.87
CA THR A 113 10.10 18.72 15.03
C THR A 113 10.67 17.61 14.16
N GLU A 114 10.78 16.42 14.72
CA GLU A 114 11.16 15.23 13.98
C GLU A 114 10.03 14.81 13.02
N ILE A 115 10.39 14.58 11.76
CA ILE A 115 9.52 14.14 10.70
C ILE A 115 9.98 12.75 10.26
N CYS A 116 9.07 11.79 10.33
CA CYS A 116 9.29 10.43 9.84
C CYS A 116 8.52 10.23 8.53
N VAL A 117 9.26 9.94 7.47
CA VAL A 117 8.73 9.76 6.12
C VAL A 117 8.81 8.28 5.74
N ALA A 118 7.66 7.68 5.40
CA ALA A 118 7.58 6.29 4.98
C ALA A 118 7.72 6.17 3.46
N CYS A 119 8.85 5.64 2.99
CA CYS A 119 9.06 5.24 1.61
C CYS A 119 8.48 3.83 1.38
N GLY A 120 7.83 3.63 0.22
CA GLY A 120 7.11 2.40 -0.10
C GLY A 120 7.95 1.12 0.01
N ASN A 121 7.27 0.00 0.27
CA ASN A 121 7.86 -1.34 0.24
C ASN A 121 7.48 -2.04 -1.08
N LEU A 122 8.42 -2.77 -1.69
CA LEU A 122 8.18 -3.52 -2.95
C LEU A 122 7.45 -4.85 -2.71
N GLY A 123 7.42 -5.38 -1.48
CA GLY A 123 6.82 -6.69 -1.18
C GLY A 123 6.19 -6.84 0.20
N LEU A 124 5.53 -7.99 0.39
CA LEU A 124 4.94 -8.45 1.66
C LEU A 124 5.81 -9.52 2.37
N PHE A 125 6.88 -9.99 1.71
CA PHE A 125 7.72 -11.11 2.17
C PHE A 125 9.21 -10.90 1.88
N ASP A 126 9.61 -9.66 1.60
CA ASP A 126 10.97 -9.28 1.24
C ASP A 126 11.87 -9.02 2.46
N GLY A 127 11.31 -9.00 3.67
CA GLY A 127 12.04 -8.58 4.86
C GLY A 127 12.54 -7.15 4.70
N ASP A 128 13.73 -6.85 5.22
CA ASP A 128 14.35 -5.52 5.09
C ASP A 128 15.10 -5.28 3.76
N ARG A 129 15.08 -6.25 2.83
CA ARG A 129 15.91 -6.21 1.62
C ARG A 129 15.53 -5.06 0.69
N SER A 130 14.23 -4.84 0.49
CA SER A 130 13.68 -3.77 -0.32
C SER A 130 14.01 -2.39 0.24
N ALA A 131 13.87 -2.20 1.55
CA ALA A 131 14.24 -0.96 2.23
C ALA A 131 15.74 -0.67 2.09
N LYS A 132 16.59 -1.69 2.30
CA LYS A 132 18.05 -1.57 2.12
C LYS A 132 18.43 -1.27 0.67
N ALA A 133 17.82 -1.96 -0.29
CA ALA A 133 18.07 -1.72 -1.72
C ALA A 133 17.64 -0.30 -2.14
N LEU A 134 16.46 0.15 -1.68
CA LEU A 134 16.00 1.51 -1.93
C LEU A 134 16.91 2.54 -1.29
N TRP A 135 17.36 2.32 -0.05
CA TRP A 135 18.30 3.23 0.60
C TRP A 135 19.63 3.32 -0.14
N ALA A 136 20.21 2.17 -0.51
CA ALA A 136 21.45 2.13 -1.30
C ALA A 136 21.30 2.85 -2.65
N TYR A 137 20.16 2.66 -3.32
CA TYR A 137 19.82 3.37 -4.56
C TYR A 137 19.79 4.89 -4.34
N LEU A 138 19.12 5.36 -3.30
CA LEU A 138 19.03 6.78 -2.99
C LEU A 138 20.38 7.38 -2.62
N GLN A 139 21.21 6.66 -1.85
CA GLN A 139 22.56 7.10 -1.52
C GLN A 139 23.44 7.24 -2.78
N ALA A 140 23.40 6.24 -3.66
CA ALA A 140 24.13 6.28 -4.93
C ALA A 140 23.63 7.42 -5.84
N PHE A 141 22.31 7.65 -5.90
CA PHE A 141 21.73 8.80 -6.61
C PHE A 141 22.25 10.13 -6.07
N MET A 142 22.30 10.28 -4.75
CA MET A 142 22.75 11.51 -4.10
C MET A 142 24.24 11.75 -4.27
N ALA A 143 25.06 10.70 -4.35
CA ALA A 143 26.50 10.79 -4.59
C ALA A 143 26.80 11.05 -6.08
N HIS A 144 26.34 10.17 -6.96
CA HIS A 144 26.79 10.07 -8.34
C HIS A 144 25.78 10.57 -9.38
N GLY A 145 24.56 10.90 -8.98
CA GLY A 145 23.49 11.23 -9.91
C GLY A 145 22.90 9.96 -10.55
N LEU A 146 22.42 10.07 -11.78
CA LEU A 146 21.81 8.94 -12.51
C LEU A 146 22.85 7.99 -13.10
N ASP A 147 24.12 8.41 -13.17
CA ASP A 147 25.18 7.64 -13.81
C ASP A 147 25.42 6.31 -13.08
N GLY A 148 25.26 5.20 -13.80
CA GLY A 148 25.48 3.86 -13.27
C GLY A 148 24.33 3.31 -12.41
N LEU A 149 23.22 4.05 -12.24
CA LEU A 149 22.03 3.54 -11.58
C LEU A 149 21.15 2.74 -12.56
N PRO A 150 20.54 1.64 -12.10
CA PRO A 150 19.54 0.94 -12.90
C PRO A 150 18.35 1.88 -13.12
N GLU A 151 17.92 2.00 -14.37
CA GLU A 151 16.74 2.79 -14.69
C GLU A 151 15.51 2.21 -13.97
N PRO A 152 14.71 3.04 -13.27
CA PRO A 152 13.52 2.56 -12.60
C PRO A 152 12.52 2.02 -13.62
N ALA A 153 11.76 1.00 -13.24
CA ALA A 153 10.69 0.48 -14.08
C ALA A 153 9.72 1.63 -14.44
N PRO A 154 9.24 1.70 -15.69
CA PRO A 154 8.32 2.75 -16.10
C PRO A 154 7.07 2.72 -15.24
N LEU A 155 6.54 3.90 -14.91
CA LEU A 155 5.31 4.01 -14.16
C LEU A 155 4.19 3.30 -14.95
N PRO A 156 3.36 2.46 -14.29
CA PRO A 156 2.25 1.83 -14.97
C PRO A 156 1.30 2.91 -15.52
N PRO A 157 0.76 2.73 -16.74
CA PRO A 157 -0.16 3.69 -17.30
C PRO A 157 -1.40 3.82 -16.42
N ARG A 158 -1.91 5.04 -16.28
CA ARG A 158 -3.13 5.29 -15.50
C ARG A 158 -4.30 4.61 -16.19
N LEU A 159 -4.84 3.59 -15.54
CA LEU A 159 -6.02 2.89 -16.02
C LEU A 159 -7.27 3.74 -15.78
N THR A 160 -8.31 3.55 -16.59
CA THR A 160 -9.63 4.16 -16.32
C THR A 160 -10.22 3.61 -15.03
N ARG A 161 -11.15 4.34 -14.40
CA ARG A 161 -11.82 3.91 -13.16
C ARG A 161 -12.37 2.49 -13.24
N LYS A 162 -13.02 2.18 -14.36
CA LYS A 162 -13.58 0.84 -14.62
C LYS A 162 -12.48 -0.21 -14.72
N GLN A 163 -11.35 0.11 -15.35
CA GLN A 163 -10.22 -0.80 -15.47
C GLN A 163 -9.50 -1.00 -14.13
N GLU A 164 -9.26 0.04 -13.34
CA GLU A 164 -8.69 -0.10 -11.97
C GLU A 164 -9.59 -0.97 -11.10
N ALA A 165 -10.91 -0.73 -11.10
CA ALA A 165 -11.85 -1.54 -10.33
C ALA A 165 -11.95 -2.99 -10.83
N LEU A 166 -11.76 -3.24 -12.13
CA LEU A 166 -11.79 -4.59 -12.70
C LEU A 166 -10.45 -5.34 -12.57
N GLN A 167 -9.36 -4.63 -12.31
CA GLN A 167 -8.02 -5.21 -12.28
C GLN A 167 -7.89 -6.36 -11.26
N PRO A 168 -8.38 -6.23 -10.01
CA PRO A 168 -8.32 -7.33 -9.04
C PRO A 168 -9.03 -8.61 -9.52
N TYR A 169 -10.16 -8.49 -10.23
CA TYR A 169 -10.87 -9.63 -10.81
C TYR A 169 -10.08 -10.28 -11.96
N ARG A 170 -9.40 -9.47 -12.78
CA ARG A 170 -8.54 -9.98 -13.87
C ARG A 170 -7.34 -10.72 -13.31
N ASP A 171 -6.70 -10.17 -12.29
CA ASP A 171 -5.55 -10.77 -11.64
C ASP A 171 -5.94 -12.07 -10.92
N TRP A 172 -7.10 -12.08 -10.26
CA TRP A 172 -7.71 -13.27 -9.71
C TRP A 172 -7.94 -14.35 -10.78
N LEU A 173 -8.60 -14.01 -11.89
CA LEU A 173 -8.89 -14.98 -12.95
C LEU A 173 -7.61 -15.51 -13.59
N ALA A 174 -6.64 -14.64 -13.85
CA ALA A 174 -5.34 -15.02 -14.38
C ALA A 174 -4.57 -15.95 -13.42
N GLY A 175 -4.69 -15.72 -12.11
CA GLY A 175 -4.15 -16.61 -11.08
C GLY A 175 -4.81 -17.98 -11.07
N LEU A 176 -6.14 -18.04 -11.13
CA LEU A 176 -6.90 -19.30 -11.17
C LEU A 176 -6.52 -20.12 -12.40
N ARG A 177 -6.48 -19.49 -13.58
CA ARG A 177 -6.05 -20.13 -14.83
C ARG A 177 -4.65 -20.70 -14.73
N ARG A 178 -3.69 -19.93 -14.20
CA ARG A 178 -2.32 -20.41 -13.94
C ARG A 178 -2.28 -21.61 -13.00
N ARG A 179 -3.15 -21.65 -11.98
CA ARG A 179 -3.25 -22.77 -11.03
C ARG A 179 -3.81 -24.04 -11.68
N LEU A 180 -4.85 -23.89 -12.51
CA LEU A 180 -5.49 -25.01 -13.23
C LEU A 180 -4.61 -25.57 -14.36
N ALA A 181 -3.78 -24.72 -14.98
CA ALA A 181 -2.84 -25.11 -16.02
C ALA A 181 -1.62 -25.92 -15.51
N LYS A 182 -1.40 -26.01 -14.19
CA LYS A 182 -0.33 -26.86 -13.63
C LYS A 182 -0.65 -28.35 -13.81
N PRO A 183 0.37 -29.23 -13.83
CA PRO A 183 0.16 -30.68 -13.81
C PRO A 183 -0.77 -31.09 -12.66
N TYR A 184 -1.74 -31.95 -12.93
CA TYR A 184 -2.81 -32.35 -12.00
C TYR A 184 -3.73 -31.21 -11.52
N GLY A 185 -3.66 -30.01 -12.12
CA GLY A 185 -4.48 -28.86 -11.76
C GLY A 185 -5.97 -29.10 -11.98
N MET A 186 -6.33 -29.75 -13.10
CA MET A 186 -7.72 -30.14 -13.40
C MET A 186 -8.24 -31.22 -12.45
N LEU A 187 -7.41 -32.17 -12.04
CA LEU A 187 -7.77 -33.18 -11.03
C LEU A 187 -8.03 -32.55 -9.65
N LYS A 188 -7.30 -31.47 -9.33
CA LYS A 188 -7.49 -30.69 -8.09
C LYS A 188 -8.53 -29.57 -8.24
N ALA A 189 -9.19 -29.44 -9.39
CA ALA A 189 -10.17 -28.38 -9.64
C ALA A 189 -11.35 -28.38 -8.65
N PRO A 190 -11.93 -29.55 -8.25
CA PRO A 190 -13.04 -29.57 -7.29
C PRO A 190 -12.71 -28.93 -5.94
N ILE A 191 -11.43 -28.90 -5.54
CA ILE A 191 -10.97 -28.24 -4.32
C ILE A 191 -10.45 -26.83 -4.61
N THR A 192 -9.72 -26.66 -5.71
CA THR A 192 -9.08 -25.39 -6.07
C THR A 192 -10.12 -24.32 -6.40
N ILE A 193 -11.18 -24.65 -7.14
CA ILE A 193 -12.21 -23.68 -7.54
C ILE A 193 -12.92 -23.08 -6.31
N PRO A 194 -13.45 -23.88 -5.34
CA PRO A 194 -14.05 -23.32 -4.12
C PRO A 194 -13.10 -22.44 -3.32
N ILE A 195 -11.82 -22.83 -3.17
CA ILE A 195 -10.81 -22.02 -2.47
C ILE A 195 -10.62 -20.67 -3.18
N TRP A 196 -10.54 -20.67 -4.51
CA TRP A 196 -10.38 -19.44 -5.29
C TRP A 196 -11.64 -18.57 -5.27
N LEU A 197 -12.84 -19.15 -5.23
CA LEU A 197 -14.08 -18.39 -5.00
C LEU A 197 -14.08 -17.73 -3.62
N GLY A 198 -13.59 -18.42 -2.58
CA GLY A 198 -13.35 -17.79 -1.28
C GLY A 198 -12.35 -16.64 -1.37
N TRP A 199 -11.25 -16.81 -2.11
CA TRP A 199 -10.26 -15.74 -2.31
C TRP A 199 -10.83 -14.52 -3.06
N LEU A 200 -11.74 -14.74 -4.01
CA LEU A 200 -12.44 -13.68 -4.74
C LEU A 200 -13.19 -12.77 -3.77
N LEU A 201 -13.97 -13.36 -2.86
CA LEU A 201 -14.77 -12.63 -1.89
C LEU A 201 -13.92 -11.90 -0.84
N ILE A 202 -12.77 -12.47 -0.47
CA ILE A 202 -11.94 -11.96 0.63
C ILE A 202 -10.93 -10.90 0.18
N ASN A 203 -10.43 -10.94 -1.06
CA ASN A 203 -9.42 -9.99 -1.54
C ASN A 203 -9.93 -9.20 -2.77
N ALA A 204 -10.28 -9.91 -3.86
CA ALA A 204 -10.56 -9.23 -5.13
C ALA A 204 -11.77 -8.28 -5.05
N PHE A 205 -12.85 -8.68 -4.36
CA PHE A 205 -14.01 -7.81 -4.17
C PHE A 205 -13.68 -6.59 -3.29
N PRO A 206 -13.13 -6.71 -2.07
CA PRO A 206 -12.69 -5.56 -1.28
C PRO A 206 -11.74 -4.61 -2.03
N ASP A 207 -10.69 -5.15 -2.67
CA ASP A 207 -9.71 -4.36 -3.42
C ASP A 207 -10.36 -3.60 -4.58
N SER A 208 -11.36 -4.19 -5.23
CA SER A 208 -12.10 -3.52 -6.32
C SER A 208 -12.94 -2.35 -5.83
N VAL A 209 -13.56 -2.48 -4.66
CA VAL A 209 -14.36 -1.42 -4.04
C VAL A 209 -13.44 -0.29 -3.57
N GLU A 210 -12.31 -0.63 -2.96
CA GLU A 210 -11.29 0.34 -2.57
C GLU A 210 -10.78 1.11 -3.80
N ALA A 211 -10.37 0.42 -4.86
CA ALA A 211 -9.92 1.05 -6.10
C ALA A 211 -11.01 1.97 -6.69
N PHE A 212 -12.27 1.54 -6.66
CA PHE A 212 -13.39 2.35 -7.14
C PHE A 212 -13.61 3.62 -6.32
N ILE A 213 -13.49 3.54 -4.99
CA ILE A 213 -13.63 4.69 -4.07
C ILE A 213 -12.43 5.62 -4.19
N GLN A 214 -11.22 5.06 -4.26
CA GLN A 214 -9.95 5.81 -4.27
C GLN A 214 -9.59 6.43 -5.63
N TYR A 215 -10.26 6.05 -6.71
CA TYR A 215 -9.92 6.50 -8.06
C TYR A 215 -9.83 8.03 -8.23
N ASN A 216 -10.76 8.76 -7.61
CA ASN A 216 -10.83 10.23 -7.66
C ASN A 216 -10.17 10.90 -6.46
N VAL A 217 -9.58 10.13 -5.54
CA VAL A 217 -8.96 10.68 -4.34
C VAL A 217 -7.60 11.25 -4.71
N PRO A 218 -7.34 12.54 -4.45
CA PRO A 218 -6.09 13.18 -4.84
C PRO A 218 -4.93 12.73 -3.95
N TYR A 219 -3.72 12.76 -4.52
CA TYR A 219 -2.47 12.75 -3.77
C TYR A 219 -2.20 14.11 -3.13
N SER A 220 -1.36 14.15 -2.10
CA SER A 220 -0.83 15.41 -1.58
C SER A 220 -0.15 16.22 -2.69
N LYS A 221 -0.56 17.48 -2.86
CA LYS A 221 0.05 18.40 -3.81
C LYS A 221 1.29 19.04 -3.21
N PHE A 222 2.32 19.20 -4.02
CA PHE A 222 3.49 19.98 -3.65
C PHE A 222 3.29 21.44 -4.08
N PRO A 223 3.93 22.41 -3.40
CA PRO A 223 4.08 23.76 -3.92
C PRO A 223 4.72 23.72 -5.31
N GLU A 224 4.28 24.61 -6.19
CA GLU A 224 4.74 24.67 -7.59
C GLU A 224 6.26 24.83 -7.69
N GLU A 225 6.85 25.64 -6.81
CA GLU A 225 8.29 25.83 -6.69
C GLU A 225 9.07 24.51 -6.51
N ILE A 226 8.49 23.55 -5.77
CA ILE A 226 9.13 22.25 -5.53
C ILE A 226 8.86 21.27 -6.68
N GLU A 227 7.70 21.37 -7.32
CA GLU A 227 7.44 20.62 -8.56
C GLU A 227 8.44 21.06 -9.66
N GLN A 228 8.66 22.37 -9.82
CA GLN A 228 9.68 22.97 -10.68
C GLN A 228 11.08 22.50 -10.35
N LEU A 229 11.49 22.65 -9.09
CA LEU A 229 12.81 22.26 -8.63
C LEU A 229 13.09 20.78 -8.90
N CYS A 230 12.08 19.92 -8.79
CA CYS A 230 12.24 18.48 -8.96
C CYS A 230 11.89 17.98 -10.37
N GLY A 231 11.57 18.87 -11.32
CA GLY A 231 11.28 18.51 -12.72
C GLY A 231 9.94 17.83 -12.94
N PHE A 232 8.90 18.18 -12.18
CA PHE A 232 7.56 17.56 -12.26
C PHE A 232 6.45 18.45 -12.86
N ASP A 233 6.74 19.67 -13.33
CA ASP A 233 5.69 20.58 -13.83
C ASP A 233 5.04 20.16 -15.15
N GLU A 234 5.77 19.43 -15.99
CA GLU A 234 5.33 19.09 -17.34
C GLU A 234 4.12 18.14 -17.35
N VAL A 235 3.75 17.53 -16.22
CA VAL A 235 2.66 16.56 -16.14
C VAL A 235 1.27 17.21 -15.95
N ARG A 236 1.18 18.53 -15.65
CA ARG A 236 -0.12 19.20 -15.44
C ARG A 236 -0.85 19.59 -16.73
N THR A 237 -0.16 19.68 -17.87
CA THR A 237 -0.76 20.09 -19.16
C THR A 237 -1.28 18.93 -20.01
N GLY A 238 -1.21 17.69 -19.51
CA GLY A 238 -1.45 16.51 -20.33
C GLY A 238 -2.76 15.74 -20.12
N HIS A 239 -3.49 15.85 -19.00
CA HIS A 239 -4.69 15.02 -18.77
C HIS A 239 -5.81 15.77 -18.02
N SER A 240 -6.41 16.72 -18.73
CA SER A 240 -7.83 17.07 -18.57
C SER A 240 -8.62 16.36 -19.68
N ARG A 241 -9.15 15.18 -19.37
CA ARG A 241 -10.40 14.57 -19.90
C ARG A 241 -10.56 13.14 -19.42
#